data_AF-A0A843FXU9-F1
#
_entry.id   AF-A0A843FXU9-F1
#
_cell.length_a   1.000
_cell.length_b   1.000
_cell.length_c   1.000
_cell.angle_alpha   90.00
_cell.angle_beta   90.00
_cell.angle_gamma   90.00
#
_symmetry.space_group_name_H-M   'P 1'
#
loop_
_entity.id
_entity.type
_entity.pdbx_description
1 polymer ?
#
loop_
_entity_poly.entity_id
_entity_poly.type
_entity_poly.pdbx_seq_one_letter_code
_entity_poly.pdbx_strand_id
1 'polypeptide(L)'
;MATYGRCEDLTSLVVNPNSFLPEMAIDKVHLLLVESRMMREDYNREVVINYISGNYSSNKHLCNTILSGKDDATILELLEFIEETITEEIEARKRNGLPSF
;
A
#
# COMPACT_ATOMS: atom_id res chain seq x y z
N MET A 1 -25.38 -27.76 -6.59
CA MET A 1 -25.04 -26.89 -5.43
C MET A 1 -23.84 -26.06 -5.83
N ALA A 2 -24.02 -24.76 -6.03
CA ALA A 2 -22.93 -23.86 -6.37
C ALA A 2 -22.08 -23.63 -5.11
N THR A 3 -20.87 -24.18 -5.08
CA THR A 3 -19.82 -23.73 -4.16
C THR A 3 -19.49 -22.30 -4.54
N TYR A 4 -19.92 -21.33 -3.73
CA TYR A 4 -19.39 -19.96 -3.77
C TYR A 4 -17.88 -20.08 -3.57
N GLY A 5 -17.14 -19.97 -4.67
CA GLY A 5 -15.69 -19.97 -4.68
C GLY A 5 -15.22 -18.89 -3.72
N ARG A 6 -14.25 -19.29 -2.88
CA ARG A 6 -13.42 -18.43 -2.02
C ARG A 6 -13.36 -17.02 -2.59
N CYS A 7 -13.80 -16.03 -1.82
CA CYS A 7 -13.52 -14.62 -2.09
C CYS A 7 -11.99 -14.52 -2.20
N GLU A 8 -11.46 -14.56 -3.44
CA GLU A 8 -10.06 -14.27 -3.73
C GLU A 8 -9.72 -12.94 -3.06
N ASP A 9 -8.49 -12.78 -2.55
CA ASP A 9 -8.14 -11.62 -1.74
C ASP A 9 -8.28 -10.33 -2.55
N LEU A 10 -9.46 -9.71 -2.43
CA LEU A 10 -9.86 -8.52 -3.21
C LEU A 10 -8.99 -7.31 -2.90
N THR A 11 -8.16 -7.36 -1.84
CA THR A 11 -7.15 -6.33 -1.52
C THR A 11 -6.19 -6.10 -2.68
N SER A 12 -5.75 -7.17 -3.35
CA SER A 12 -4.86 -7.12 -4.52
C SER A 12 -5.48 -6.42 -5.73
N LEU A 13 -6.82 -6.34 -5.80
CA LEU A 13 -7.53 -5.62 -6.86
C LEU A 13 -7.59 -4.11 -6.61
N VAL A 14 -7.39 -3.67 -5.36
CA VAL A 14 -7.58 -2.28 -4.96
C VAL A 14 -6.33 -1.62 -4.38
N VAL A 15 -5.32 -2.39 -4.00
CA VAL A 15 -4.03 -1.89 -3.52
C VAL A 15 -2.93 -2.38 -4.45
N ASN A 16 -2.30 -1.45 -5.16
CA ASN A 16 -1.24 -1.77 -6.11
C ASN A 16 -0.15 -0.68 -6.13
N PRO A 17 0.76 -0.66 -5.14
CA PRO A 17 1.82 0.35 -5.06
C PRO A 17 2.71 0.37 -6.32
N ASN A 18 2.98 -0.80 -6.90
CA ASN A 18 3.80 -0.96 -8.11
C ASN A 18 3.26 -0.20 -9.33
N SER A 19 1.95 0.05 -9.39
CA SER A 19 1.36 0.83 -10.49
C SER A 19 1.55 2.35 -10.36
N PHE A 20 1.95 2.84 -9.18
CA PHE A 20 2.04 4.27 -8.91
C PHE A 20 3.47 4.73 -8.61
N LEU A 21 4.24 3.93 -7.88
CA LEU A 21 5.55 4.32 -7.38
C LEU A 21 6.53 4.71 -8.50
N PRO A 22 6.68 3.97 -9.62
CA PRO A 22 7.67 4.27 -10.65
C PRO A 22 7.55 5.67 -11.28
N GLU A 23 6.34 6.23 -11.33
CA GLU A 23 6.09 7.54 -11.93
C GLU A 23 6.22 8.70 -10.92
N MET A 24 6.32 8.40 -9.62
CA MET A 24 6.45 9.42 -8.58
C MET A 24 7.87 9.98 -8.47
N ALA A 25 7.97 11.28 -8.17
CA ALA A 25 9.22 11.91 -7.78
C ALA A 25 9.85 11.19 -6.57
N ILE A 26 11.18 11.05 -6.56
CA ILE A 26 11.90 10.29 -5.54
C ILE A 26 11.63 10.79 -4.12
N ASP A 27 11.57 12.11 -3.91
CA ASP A 27 11.22 12.71 -2.62
C ASP A 27 9.86 12.23 -2.10
N LYS A 28 8.89 12.09 -3.00
CA LYS A 28 7.57 11.60 -2.65
C LYS A 28 7.61 10.13 -2.26
N VAL A 29 8.41 9.32 -2.96
CA VAL A 29 8.61 7.89 -2.62
C VAL A 29 9.25 7.76 -1.23
N HIS A 30 10.26 8.59 -0.91
CA HIS A 30 10.85 8.63 0.42
C HIS A 30 9.86 9.08 1.50
N LEU A 31 9.06 10.09 1.22
CA LEU A 31 8.02 10.55 2.15
C LEU A 31 7.02 9.42 2.45
N LEU A 32 6.54 8.71 1.43
CA LEU A 32 5.63 7.56 1.60
C LEU A 32 6.24 6.45 2.45
N LEU A 33 7.56 6.21 2.38
CA LEU A 33 8.22 5.24 3.25
C LEU A 33 8.17 5.67 4.72
N VAL A 34 8.45 6.95 5.00
CA VAL A 34 8.40 7.50 6.36
C VAL A 34 6.97 7.47 6.89
N GLU A 35 5.99 7.92 6.10
CA GLU A 35 4.58 7.91 6.47
C GLU A 35 4.09 6.49 6.75
N SER A 36 4.43 5.50 5.91
CA SER A 36 4.06 4.09 6.12
C SER A 36 4.61 3.54 7.45
N ARG A 37 5.85 3.88 7.82
CA ARG A 37 6.45 3.46 9.10
C ARG A 37 5.74 4.09 10.28
N MET A 38 5.47 5.39 10.23
CA MET A 38 4.72 6.09 11.26
C MET A 38 3.31 5.51 11.44
N MET A 39 2.63 5.18 10.34
CA MET A 39 1.32 4.54 10.34
C MET A 39 1.32 3.16 10.99
N ARG A 40 2.44 2.42 10.94
CA ARG A 40 2.59 1.14 11.63
C ARG A 40 2.91 1.33 13.11
N GLU A 41 3.80 2.27 13.44
CA GLU A 41 4.21 2.57 14.81
C GLU A 41 3.05 3.12 15.66
N ASP A 42 2.24 4.01 15.09
CA ASP A 42 1.05 4.61 15.72
C ASP A 42 -0.23 4.12 15.01
N TYR A 43 -0.43 2.81 15.03
CA TYR A 43 -1.52 2.17 14.29
C TYR A 43 -2.90 2.68 14.74
N ASN A 44 -3.54 3.41 13.84
CA ASN A 44 -4.96 3.74 13.91
C ASN A 44 -5.67 3.23 12.66
N ARG A 45 -6.54 2.24 12.84
CA ARG A 45 -7.24 1.55 11.74
C ARG A 45 -7.85 2.49 10.69
N GLU A 46 -8.62 3.50 11.12
CA GLU A 46 -9.31 4.39 10.18
C GLU A 46 -8.33 5.28 9.41
N VAL A 47 -7.30 5.77 10.10
CA VAL A 47 -6.24 6.59 9.49
C VAL A 47 -5.45 5.76 8.48
N VAL A 48 -5.06 4.54 8.85
CA VAL A 48 -4.30 3.62 7.99
C VAL A 48 -5.09 3.22 6.75
N ILE A 49 -6.37 2.85 6.90
CA ILE A 49 -7.23 2.52 5.75
C ILE A 49 -7.34 3.71 4.78
N ASN A 50 -7.55 4.92 5.31
CA ASN A 50 -7.63 6.13 4.49
C ASN A 50 -6.30 6.47 3.82
N TYR A 51 -5.18 6.26 4.51
CA TYR A 51 -3.83 6.42 3.98
C TYR A 51 -3.58 5.45 2.82
N ILE A 52 -3.83 4.15 3.04
CA ILE A 52 -3.63 3.11 2.02
C ILE A 52 -4.48 3.41 0.78
N SER A 53 -5.76 3.69 0.99
CA SER A 53 -6.72 3.96 -0.08
C SER A 53 -6.45 5.27 -0.81
N GLY A 54 -5.82 6.25 -0.16
CA GLY A 54 -5.47 7.53 -0.77
C GLY A 54 -4.19 7.49 -1.60
N ASN A 55 -3.24 6.62 -1.24
CA ASN A 55 -1.90 6.63 -1.82
C ASN A 55 -1.61 5.44 -2.75
N TYR A 56 -2.29 4.30 -2.58
CA TYR A 56 -1.97 3.07 -3.31
C TYR A 56 -3.17 2.44 -4.02
N SER A 57 -4.26 3.20 -4.20
CA SER A 57 -5.45 2.77 -4.92
C SER A 57 -5.88 3.79 -5.97
N SER A 58 -6.29 3.31 -7.13
CA SER A 58 -6.98 4.11 -8.15
C SER A 58 -8.47 4.30 -7.85
N ASN A 59 -9.03 3.52 -6.92
CA ASN A 59 -10.42 3.60 -6.49
C ASN A 59 -10.52 3.62 -4.96
N LYS A 60 -10.28 4.81 -4.39
CA LYS A 60 -10.29 5.04 -2.94
C LYS A 60 -11.55 4.53 -2.25
N HIS A 61 -12.73 4.72 -2.85
CA HIS A 61 -13.99 4.31 -2.23
C HIS A 61 -14.15 2.80 -2.13
N LEU A 62 -13.82 2.09 -3.23
CA LEU A 62 -13.84 0.63 -3.24
C LEU A 62 -12.77 0.05 -2.31
N CYS A 63 -11.57 0.64 -2.31
CA CYS A 63 -10.49 0.24 -1.41
C CYS A 63 -10.89 0.40 0.06
N ASN A 64 -11.40 1.56 0.46
CA ASN A 64 -11.91 1.80 1.81
C ASN A 64 -12.98 0.77 2.20
N THR A 65 -13.90 0.45 1.29
CA THR A 65 -14.97 -0.52 1.55
C THR A 65 -14.42 -1.93 1.79
N ILE A 66 -13.48 -2.38 0.95
CA ILE A 66 -12.85 -3.70 1.09
C ILE A 66 -12.03 -3.78 2.37
N LEU A 67 -11.17 -2.79 2.63
CA LEU A 67 -10.28 -2.78 3.79
C LEU A 67 -11.05 -2.64 5.12
N SER A 68 -12.17 -1.92 5.12
CA SER A 68 -13.03 -1.81 6.31
C SER A 68 -13.58 -3.16 6.76
N GLY A 69 -13.72 -4.12 5.85
CA GLY A 69 -14.16 -5.48 6.13
C GLY A 69 -13.07 -6.47 6.55
N LYS A 70 -11.79 -6.05 6.58
CA LYS A 70 -10.65 -6.91 6.96
C LYS A 70 -10.31 -6.80 8.44
N ASP A 71 -9.69 -7.80 9.03
CA ASP A 71 -9.16 -7.66 10.40
C ASP A 71 -7.90 -6.78 10.42
N ASP A 72 -7.50 -6.34 11.62
CA ASP A 72 -6.32 -5.47 11.78
C ASP A 72 -5.02 -6.17 11.39
N ALA A 73 -4.93 -7.50 11.57
CA ALA A 73 -3.77 -8.28 11.16
C ALA A 73 -3.56 -8.19 9.64
N THR A 74 -4.62 -8.36 8.86
CA THR A 74 -4.57 -8.22 7.40
C THR A 74 -4.17 -6.80 6.98
N ILE A 75 -4.65 -5.77 7.69
CA ILE A 75 -4.30 -4.37 7.37
C ILE A 75 -2.83 -4.10 7.67
N LEU A 76 -2.31 -4.62 8.78
CA LEU A 76 -0.89 -4.50 9.14
C LEU A 76 0.00 -5.24 8.15
N GLU A 77 -0.34 -6.47 7.77
CA GLU A 77 0.38 -7.24 6.73
C GLU A 77 0.40 -6.48 5.40
N LEU A 78 -0.71 -5.84 5.03
CA LEU A 78 -0.79 -5.02 3.83
C LEU A 78 0.11 -3.77 3.91
N LEU A 79 0.20 -3.15 5.08
CA LEU A 79 1.09 -2.00 5.31
C LEU A 79 2.56 -2.42 5.26
N GLU A 80 2.91 -3.60 5.76
CA GLU A 80 4.25 -4.18 5.65
C GLU A 80 4.61 -4.47 4.19
N PHE A 81 3.71 -5.09 3.45
CA PHE A 81 3.88 -5.30 2.00
C PHE A 81 4.11 -3.98 1.24
N ILE A 82 3.38 -2.92 1.59
CA ILE A 82 3.57 -1.58 1.02
C ILE A 82 4.97 -1.04 1.36
N GLU A 83 5.40 -1.15 2.63
CA GLU A 83 6.73 -0.72 3.06
C GLU A 83 7.85 -1.43 2.30
N GLU A 84 7.74 -2.75 2.15
CA GLU A 84 8.68 -3.57 1.37
C GLU A 84 8.72 -3.11 -0.08
N THR A 85 7.57 -2.93 -0.71
CA THR A 85 7.46 -2.50 -2.11
C THR A 85 8.11 -1.13 -2.34
N ILE A 86 7.88 -0.17 -1.43
CA ILE A 86 8.51 1.16 -1.50
C ILE A 86 10.03 1.06 -1.34
N THR A 87 10.49 0.24 -0.40
CA THR A 87 11.91 0.01 -0.16
C THR A 87 12.60 -0.60 -1.39
N GLU A 88 11.97 -1.61 -2.01
CA GLU A 88 12.46 -2.23 -3.23
C GLU A 88 12.55 -1.25 -4.40
N GLU A 89 11.56 -0.36 -4.56
CA GLU A 89 11.57 0.68 -5.60
C GLU A 89 12.72 1.67 -5.40
N ILE A 90 12.95 2.14 -4.15
CA ILE A 90 14.07 3.02 -3.82
C ILE A 90 15.40 2.35 -4.19
N GLU A 91 15.57 1.09 -3.81
CA GLU A 91 16.79 0.33 -4.13
C GLU A 91 16.93 0.06 -5.63
N ALA A 92 15.82 -0.15 -6.35
CA ALA A 92 15.83 -0.29 -7.81
C ALA A 92 16.32 0.99 -8.50
N ARG A 93 15.87 2.16 -8.05
CA ARG A 93 16.32 3.46 -8.58
C ARG A 93 17.81 3.70 -8.34
N LYS A 94 18.29 3.38 -7.13
CA LYS A 94 19.72 3.45 -6.79
C LYS A 94 20.56 2.56 -7.71
N ARG A 95 20.13 1.31 -7.96
CA ARG A 95 20.83 0.39 -8.87
C ARG A 95 20.86 0.90 -10.31
N ASN A 96 19.81 1.59 -10.75
CA ASN A 96 19.67 2.09 -12.12
C ASN A 96 20.28 3.49 -12.33
N GLY A 97 20.96 4.06 -11.33
CA GLY A 97 21.56 5.40 -11.42
C GLY A 97 20.54 6.53 -11.57
N LEU A 98 19.28 6.28 -11.20
CA LEU A 98 18.23 7.29 -11.14
C LEU A 98 18.42 8.13 -9.87
N PRO A 99 17.99 9.41 -9.87
CA PRO A 99 18.13 10.30 -8.72
C PRO A 99 17.59 9.64 -7.44
N SER A 100 18.45 9.57 -6.43
CA SER A 100 18.21 8.94 -5.12
C SER A 100 18.16 9.96 -3.99
N PHE A 101 18.07 11.25 -4.33
CA PHE A 101 18.07 12.40 -3.44
C PHE A 101 17.12 13.48 -3.95
#